data_AF-A0A443RVH2-F1
#
_entry.id   AF-A0A443RVH2-F1
#
_cell.length_a   1.000
_cell.length_b   1.000
_cell.length_c   1.000
_cell.angle_alpha   90.00
_cell.angle_beta   90.00
_cell.angle_gamma   90.00
#
_symmetry.space_group_name_H-M   'P 1'
#
loop_
_entity.id
_entity.type
_entity.pdbx_description
1 polymer ?
#
loop_
_entity_poly.entity_id
_entity_poly.type
_entity_poly.pdbx_seq_one_letter_code
_entity_poly.pdbx_strand_id
1 'polypeptide(L)'
;MVKVDEAIAIVEDICDHIRVSKLLAVDHHREGICQPVAYQCDDYASFTKGFCASCNNNECRPFGLSIQFDVNVRIPQSEVADKGYYFKTSGKSPYCGMLIVSTKLEQNAILKMIAKG
;
A
#
# COMPACT_ATOMS: atom_id res chain seq x y z
N MET A 1 -35.64 -7.94 -10.21
CA MET A 1 -34.98 -9.10 -9.58
C MET A 1 -33.51 -8.97 -9.92
N VAL A 2 -32.71 -8.35 -9.04
CA VAL A 2 -31.27 -8.16 -9.27
C VAL A 2 -30.60 -9.52 -9.12
N LYS A 3 -29.76 -9.91 -10.07
CA LYS A 3 -29.09 -11.21 -10.05
C LYS A 3 -28.11 -11.21 -8.88
N VAL A 4 -28.05 -12.31 -8.13
CA VAL A 4 -27.21 -12.45 -6.93
C VAL A 4 -25.74 -12.09 -7.20
N ASP A 5 -25.27 -12.35 -8.41
CA ASP A 5 -23.90 -12.02 -8.84
C ASP A 5 -23.67 -10.50 -9.00
N GLU A 6 -24.67 -9.74 -9.45
CA GLU A 6 -24.60 -8.27 -9.53
C GLU A 6 -24.65 -7.64 -8.14
N ALA A 7 -25.39 -8.24 -7.20
CA ALA A 7 -25.44 -7.77 -5.83
C ALA A 7 -24.10 -7.96 -5.07
N ILE A 8 -23.38 -9.05 -5.34
CA ILE A 8 -22.04 -9.28 -4.75
C ILE A 8 -21.04 -8.25 -5.28
N ALA A 9 -21.02 -8.00 -6.59
CA ALA A 9 -20.12 -7.01 -7.20
C ALA A 9 -20.39 -5.58 -6.67
N ILE A 10 -21.67 -5.21 -6.46
CA ILE A 10 -22.03 -3.91 -5.86
C ILE A 10 -21.60 -3.81 -4.40
N VAL A 11 -21.73 -4.90 -3.63
CA VAL A 11 -21.31 -4.92 -2.21
C VAL A 11 -19.79 -4.87 -2.08
N GLU A 12 -19.05 -5.57 -2.94
CA GLU A 12 -17.58 -5.49 -3.01
C GLU A 12 -17.11 -4.08 -3.38
N ASP A 13 -17.70 -3.45 -4.40
CA ASP A 13 -17.37 -2.09 -4.83
C ASP A 13 -17.61 -1.06 -3.71
N ILE A 14 -18.73 -1.17 -3.00
CA ILE A 14 -19.01 -0.31 -1.84
C ILE A 14 -18.02 -0.54 -0.70
N CYS A 15 -17.63 -1.79 -0.44
CA CYS A 15 -16.67 -2.11 0.62
C CYS A 15 -15.29 -1.51 0.33
N ASP A 16 -14.82 -1.62 -0.91
CA ASP A 16 -13.55 -1.04 -1.33
C ASP A 16 -13.60 0.49 -1.37
N HIS A 17 -14.72 1.06 -1.83
CA HIS A 17 -14.91 2.50 -1.82
C HIS A 17 -14.96 3.08 -0.41
N ILE A 18 -15.66 2.43 0.54
CA ILE A 18 -15.69 2.87 1.94
C ILE A 18 -14.35 2.64 2.64
N ARG A 19 -13.54 1.68 2.18
CA ARG A 19 -12.25 1.36 2.78
C ARG A 19 -11.30 2.55 2.75
N VAL A 20 -11.24 3.32 1.67
CA VAL A 20 -10.35 4.49 1.59
C VAL A 20 -10.70 5.53 2.66
N SER A 21 -11.99 5.81 2.87
CA SER A 21 -12.46 6.73 3.91
C SER A 21 -12.10 6.24 5.32
N LYS A 22 -12.23 4.93 5.56
CA LYS A 22 -11.84 4.32 6.84
C LYS A 22 -10.34 4.42 7.10
N LEU A 23 -9.50 4.24 6.07
CA LEU A 23 -8.05 4.38 6.18
C LEU A 23 -7.63 5.84 6.46
N LEU A 24 -8.27 6.81 5.81
CA LEU A 24 -7.97 8.23 5.99
C LEU A 24 -8.46 8.80 7.32
N ALA A 25 -9.48 8.19 7.93
CA ALA A 25 -10.04 8.62 9.22
C ALA A 25 -9.24 8.13 10.44
N VAL A 26 -8.23 7.26 10.27
CA VAL A 26 -7.41 6.79 11.39
C VAL A 26 -6.45 7.89 11.83
N ASP A 27 -6.47 8.19 13.13
CA ASP A 27 -5.50 9.08 13.77
C ASP A 27 -4.21 8.32 14.09
N HIS A 28 -3.31 8.23 13.10
CA HIS A 28 -2.05 7.52 13.27
C HIS A 28 -1.08 8.19 14.26
N HIS A 29 -1.29 9.47 14.59
CA HIS A 29 -0.52 10.15 15.64
C HIS A 29 -0.90 9.62 17.01
N ARG A 30 -2.20 9.39 17.27
CA ARG A 30 -2.70 8.80 18.51
C ARG A 30 -2.51 7.29 18.58
N GLU A 31 -2.67 6.58 17.46
CA GLU A 31 -2.49 5.12 17.39
C GLU A 31 -1.00 4.68 17.29
N GLY A 32 -0.09 5.65 17.16
CA GLY A 32 1.30 5.58 17.65
C GLY A 32 2.33 4.75 16.88
N ILE A 33 1.96 3.74 16.06
CA ILE A 33 2.97 2.82 15.49
C ILE A 33 2.65 2.29 14.09
N CYS A 34 1.56 2.71 13.44
CA CYS A 34 1.20 2.12 12.15
C CYS A 34 0.70 3.07 11.07
N GLN A 35 1.34 4.23 10.99
CA GLN A 35 1.23 5.10 9.82
C GLN A 35 1.66 4.33 8.56
N PRO A 36 0.76 4.04 7.60
CA PRO A 36 1.13 3.31 6.41
C PRO A 36 2.11 4.14 5.58
N VAL A 37 3.19 3.50 5.16
CA VAL A 37 4.18 4.07 4.25
C VAL A 37 3.92 3.48 2.87
N ALA A 38 3.67 4.36 1.90
CA ALA A 38 3.52 4.00 0.51
C ALA A 38 4.87 4.07 -0.19
N TYR A 39 5.22 3.02 -0.94
CA TYR A 39 6.49 2.87 -1.64
C TYR A 39 6.26 2.98 -3.13
N GLN A 40 7.09 3.78 -3.78
CA GLN A 40 7.13 3.90 -5.23
C GLN A 40 7.57 2.56 -5.83
N CYS A 41 6.82 2.07 -6.81
CA CYS A 41 7.15 0.84 -7.51
C CYS A 41 6.61 0.91 -8.94
N ASP A 42 7.19 0.13 -9.85
CA ASP A 42 6.72 0.09 -11.24
C ASP A 42 5.32 -0.54 -11.33
N ASP A 43 5.06 -1.57 -10.52
CA ASP A 43 3.80 -2.30 -10.52
C ASP A 43 3.53 -3.02 -9.18
N TYR A 44 2.28 -3.43 -8.96
CA TYR A 44 1.86 -4.10 -7.74
C TYR A 44 2.47 -5.50 -7.55
N ALA A 45 2.77 -6.23 -8.64
CA ALA A 45 3.38 -7.56 -8.55
C ALA A 45 4.84 -7.48 -8.07
N SER A 46 5.57 -6.46 -8.53
CA SER A 46 6.93 -6.15 -8.06
C SER A 46 6.93 -5.73 -6.59
N PHE A 47 5.95 -4.91 -6.20
CA PHE A 47 5.73 -4.52 -4.80
C PHE A 47 5.44 -5.72 -3.90
N THR A 48 4.54 -6.63 -4.30
CA THR A 48 4.15 -7.78 -3.46
C THR A 48 5.27 -8.80 -3.27
N LYS A 49 6.25 -8.85 -4.19
CA LYS A 49 7.48 -9.64 -4.07
C LYS A 49 8.56 -8.99 -3.19
N GLY A 50 8.35 -7.74 -2.76
CA GLY A 50 9.26 -7.00 -1.89
C GLY A 50 10.40 -6.27 -2.60
N PHE A 51 10.34 -6.09 -3.93
CA PHE A 51 11.42 -5.45 -4.69
C PHE A 51 11.54 -3.93 -4.43
N CYS A 52 10.46 -3.29 -3.98
CA CYS A 52 10.35 -1.84 -3.82
C CYS A 52 10.26 -1.41 -2.35
N ALA A 53 10.81 -2.17 -1.40
CA ALA A 53 10.69 -1.89 0.03
C ALA A 53 11.71 -0.87 0.58
N SER A 54 12.23 0.01 -0.27
CA SER A 54 13.26 1.02 0.07
C SER A 54 12.65 2.41 0.13
N CYS A 55 13.06 3.20 1.13
CA CYS A 55 12.74 4.62 1.25
C CYS A 55 13.86 5.54 0.74
N ASN A 56 14.91 4.98 0.12
CA ASN A 56 16.02 5.76 -0.40
C ASN A 56 15.53 6.77 -1.46
N ASN A 57 16.16 7.93 -1.54
CA ASN A 57 15.84 8.98 -2.53
C ASN A 57 14.38 9.46 -2.53
N ASN A 58 13.69 9.43 -1.39
CA ASN A 58 12.27 9.82 -1.27
C ASN A 58 11.30 8.93 -2.06
N GLU A 59 11.68 7.68 -2.34
CA GLU A 59 10.81 6.67 -2.99
C GLU A 59 9.70 6.15 -2.05
N CYS A 60 9.51 6.75 -0.88
CA CYS A 60 8.41 6.42 0.01
C CYS A 60 7.80 7.66 0.66
N ARG A 61 6.49 7.60 0.97
CA ARG A 61 5.75 8.71 1.56
C ARG A 61 4.67 8.18 2.52
N PRO A 62 4.36 8.89 3.62
CA PRO A 62 3.20 8.54 4.46
C PRO A 62 1.90 8.61 3.65
N PHE A 63 1.05 7.60 3.79
CA PHE A 63 -0.30 7.62 3.22
C PHE A 63 -1.16 8.69 3.89
N GLY A 64 -1.92 9.47 3.11
CA GLY A 64 -2.81 10.48 3.67
C GLY A 64 -2.09 11.69 4.29
N LEU A 65 -0.83 11.94 3.95
CA LEU A 65 0.01 13.02 4.51
C LEU A 65 -0.70 14.39 4.57
N SER A 66 -1.38 14.79 3.49
CA SER A 66 -2.10 16.07 3.42
C SER A 66 -3.29 16.15 4.38
N ILE A 67 -3.93 15.02 4.68
CA ILE A 67 -5.08 14.93 5.59
C ILE A 67 -4.62 14.86 7.04
N GLN A 68 -3.50 14.18 7.31
CA GLN A 68 -3.04 13.91 8.67
C GLN A 68 -2.23 15.05 9.30
N PHE A 69 -1.54 15.85 8.49
CA PHE A 69 -0.60 16.85 9.01
C PHE A 69 -1.03 18.31 8.73
N ASP A 70 -2.27 18.54 8.31
CA ASP A 70 -2.80 19.87 7.92
C ASP A 70 -1.84 20.66 7.01
N VAL A 71 -1.08 19.93 6.20
CA VAL A 71 -0.15 20.51 5.25
C VAL A 71 -0.95 20.76 3.98
N ASN A 72 -1.18 22.05 3.70
CA ASN A 72 -1.71 22.54 2.43
C ASN A 72 -0.67 22.36 1.30
N VAL A 73 -0.10 21.16 1.20
CA VAL A 73 0.92 20.79 0.22
C VAL A 73 0.19 20.43 -1.05
N ARG A 74 0.17 21.39 -1.98
CA ARG A 74 -0.11 21.08 -3.38
C ARG A 74 1.04 20.23 -3.89
N ILE A 75 0.81 18.92 -4.01
CA ILE A 75 1.74 18.03 -4.70
C ILE A 75 1.73 18.46 -6.17
N PRO A 76 2.86 18.91 -6.74
CA PRO A 76 2.94 19.25 -8.15
C PRO A 76 2.44 18.07 -8.98
N GLN A 77 1.67 18.32 -10.05
CA GLN A 77 1.12 17.24 -10.88
C GLN A 77 2.25 16.38 -11.51
N SER A 78 3.44 16.94 -11.70
CA SER A 78 4.65 16.23 -12.11
C SER A 78 5.22 15.26 -11.08
N GLU A 79 4.87 15.42 -9.80
CA GLU A 79 5.21 14.48 -8.71
C GLU A 79 4.15 13.39 -8.50
N VAL A 80 2.98 13.51 -9.13
CA VAL A 80 2.04 12.42 -9.30
C VAL A 80 2.63 11.52 -10.40
N ALA A 81 3.69 10.81 -10.02
CA ALA A 81 4.63 10.15 -10.90
C ALA A 81 3.96 9.17 -11.89
N ASP A 82 4.62 8.94 -13.02
CA ASP A 82 4.34 7.84 -13.97
C ASP A 82 4.39 6.44 -13.32
N LYS A 83 4.84 6.34 -12.05
CA LYS A 83 4.98 5.12 -11.27
C LYS A 83 4.02 5.13 -10.07
N GLY A 84 3.39 3.99 -9.81
CA GLY A 84 2.45 3.83 -8.71
C GLY A 84 3.12 3.81 -7.33
N TYR A 85 2.41 4.27 -6.31
CA TYR A 85 2.78 4.08 -4.92
C TYR A 85 1.90 2.97 -4.32
N TYR A 86 2.52 2.05 -3.60
CA TYR A 86 1.85 0.88 -3.03
C TYR A 86 2.17 0.71 -1.55
N PHE A 87 1.17 0.31 -0.78
CA PHE A 87 1.29 -0.04 0.63
C PHE A 87 0.37 -1.20 0.96
N LYS A 88 0.64 -1.90 2.06
CA LYS A 88 -0.24 -2.95 2.58
C LYS A 88 -0.93 -2.46 3.84
N THR A 89 -2.18 -2.89 4.00
CA THR A 89 -2.99 -2.67 5.21
C THR A 89 -3.56 -4.00 5.67
N SER A 90 -3.84 -4.15 6.96
CA SER A 90 -4.62 -5.29 7.44
C SER A 90 -6.11 -5.09 7.17
N GLY A 91 -6.91 -6.15 7.35
CA GLY A 91 -8.36 -6.08 7.15
C GLY A 91 -9.12 -5.30 8.24
N LYS A 92 -8.48 -4.91 9.34
CA LYS A 92 -9.14 -4.38 10.55
C LYS A 92 -8.40 -3.19 11.11
N SER A 93 -9.13 -2.21 11.66
CA SER A 93 -8.55 -1.04 12.37
C SER A 93 -7.58 -1.49 13.47
N PRO A 94 -6.38 -0.88 13.61
CA PRO A 94 -5.93 0.38 12.98
C PRO A 94 -5.34 0.21 11.57
N TYR A 95 -5.65 -0.90 10.88
CA TYR A 95 -5.27 -1.22 9.50
C TYR A 95 -3.77 -1.36 9.26
N CYS A 96 -3.00 -1.55 10.34
CA CYS A 96 -1.57 -1.77 10.30
C CYS A 96 -1.25 -2.97 9.38
N GLY A 97 -0.46 -2.74 8.34
CA GLY A 97 0.06 -3.79 7.46
C GLY A 97 1.57 -3.90 7.60
N MET A 98 2.08 -5.12 7.75
CA MET A 98 3.52 -5.38 7.75
C MET A 98 3.97 -5.69 6.33
N LEU A 99 4.99 -4.98 5.85
CA LEU A 99 5.66 -5.32 4.60
C LEU A 99 6.72 -6.39 4.89
N ILE A 100 6.56 -7.56 4.29
CA ILE A 100 7.62 -8.57 4.28
C ILE A 100 8.65 -8.09 3.26
N VAL A 101 9.83 -7.70 3.75
CA VAL A 101 10.97 -7.34 2.91
C VAL A 101 11.71 -8.62 2.56
N SER A 102 11.51 -9.11 1.33
CA SER A 102 12.36 -10.18 0.81
C SER A 102 13.73 -9.61 0.53
N THR A 103 14.75 -10.02 1.29
CA THR A 103 16.10 -9.55 1.03
C THR A 103 16.63 -10.18 -0.27
N LYS A 104 17.49 -9.46 -0.98
CA LYS A 104 18.14 -9.95 -2.21
C LYS A 104 18.91 -11.27 -1.99
N LEU A 105 19.35 -11.51 -0.74
CA LEU A 105 19.97 -12.76 -0.29
C LEU A 105 18.98 -13.93 -0.28
N GLU A 106 17.76 -13.73 0.24
CA GLU A 106 16.71 -14.76 0.28
C GLU A 106 16.18 -15.10 -1.12
N GLN A 107 16.02 -14.10 -1.98
CA GLN A 107 15.57 -14.32 -3.36
C GLN A 107 16.58 -15.13 -4.17
N ASN A 108 17.88 -14.81 -4.05
CA ASN A 108 18.95 -15.56 -4.69
C ASN A 108 19.09 -17.00 -4.15
N ALA A 109 18.82 -17.20 -2.85
CA ALA A 109 18.79 -18.54 -2.26
C ALA A 109 17.64 -19.37 -2.82
N ILE A 110 16.43 -18.80 -2.91
CA ILE A 110 15.25 -19.46 -3.48
C ILE A 110 15.47 -19.80 -4.97
N LEU A 111 16.00 -18.87 -5.77
CA LEU A 111 16.33 -19.11 -7.17
C LEU A 111 17.36 -20.23 -7.35
N LYS A 112 18.38 -20.30 -6.49
CA LYS A 112 19.36 -21.40 -6.49
C LYS A 112 18.77 -22.75 -6.09
N MET A 113 17.72 -22.78 -5.26
CA MET A 113 17.02 -24.00 -4.88
C MET A 113 16.10 -24.49 -6.01
N ILE A 114 15.43 -23.58 -6.72
CA ILE A 114 14.55 -23.90 -7.86
C ILE A 114 15.37 -24.36 -9.09
N ALA A 115 16.55 -23.78 -9.33
CA ALA A 115 17.40 -24.15 -10.47
C ALA A 115 18.17 -25.47 -10.30
N LYS A 116 18.03 -26.15 -9.16
CA LYS A 116 18.69 -27.43 -8.83
C LYS A 116 17.75 -28.64 -8.78
N GLY A 117 16.45 -28.45 -9.01
CA GLY A 117 15.45 -29.51 -9.15
C GLY A 117 15.08 -29.71 -10.62
#